data_AF-A0A1V3JT91-F1
#
_entry.id   AF-A0A1V3JT91-F1
#
_cell.length_a   1.000
_cell.length_b   1.000
_cell.length_c   1.000
_cell.angle_alpha   90.00
_cell.angle_beta   90.00
_cell.angle_gamma   90.00
#
_symmetry.space_group_name_H-M   'P 1'
#
loop_
_entity.id
_entity.type
_entity.pdbx_description
1 polymer ?
#
loop_
_entity_poly.entity_id
_entity_poly.type
_entity_poly.pdbx_seq_one_letter_code
_entity_poly.pdbx_strand_id
1 'polypeptide(L)'
;MNLNKIAIPLFMGLFLLGCEKNFSEEFYKDRRCAEIKYECLNESQAMNNQENTMFIPMELNKEQWDDIRRRETLQVYSEVAKMLDIYYPGFWGDRDEAFKLQWIENVDNIATKYYGKHERGTLETMASVCAIIGSDFETNSKLDFIVKKLKTSDVDTPLNQIHNYLRFEILKKDFDEAGRQYNTWSLRWVQEGMPKFTRKVPDFYTEWKEDSPKENVWLIYKNTVRTENDL
;
A
#
# COMPACT_ATOMS: atom_id res chain seq x y z
N MET A 1 -7.71 -63.57 -42.90
CA MET A 1 -9.15 -63.32 -42.77
C MET A 1 -9.36 -61.91 -42.26
N ASN A 2 -9.77 -61.05 -43.21
CA ASN A 2 -10.38 -59.73 -43.15
C ASN A 2 -10.16 -58.81 -41.93
N LEU A 3 -9.24 -57.87 -42.11
CA LEU A 3 -9.30 -56.52 -41.55
C LEU A 3 -10.47 -55.75 -42.19
N ASN A 4 -11.49 -55.41 -41.39
CA ASN A 4 -12.45 -54.36 -41.68
C ASN A 4 -12.14 -53.18 -40.74
N LYS A 5 -11.63 -52.05 -41.24
CA LYS A 5 -12.45 -50.91 -41.72
C LYS A 5 -13.51 -50.48 -40.71
N ILE A 6 -13.14 -49.71 -39.68
CA ILE A 6 -13.96 -48.59 -39.19
C ILE A 6 -13.02 -47.45 -38.83
N ALA A 7 -12.97 -46.47 -39.72
CA ALA A 7 -12.41 -45.16 -39.45
C ALA A 7 -13.22 -44.51 -38.33
N ILE A 8 -12.53 -43.97 -37.33
CA ILE A 8 -13.10 -43.06 -36.33
C ILE A 8 -12.73 -41.65 -36.78
N PRO A 9 -13.62 -40.91 -37.46
CA PRO A 9 -13.62 -39.46 -37.42
C PRO A 9 -14.86 -39.03 -36.63
N LEU A 10 -14.71 -38.75 -35.35
CA LEU A 10 -15.76 -38.12 -34.55
C LEU A 10 -15.13 -37.26 -33.45
N PHE A 11 -14.36 -36.28 -33.91
CA PHE A 11 -13.96 -35.10 -33.14
C PHE A 11 -13.94 -33.88 -34.08
N MET A 12 -15.06 -33.63 -34.75
CA MET A 12 -15.34 -32.41 -35.53
C MET A 12 -16.86 -32.30 -35.59
N GLY A 13 -17.44 -31.66 -34.57
CA GLY A 13 -18.89 -31.52 -34.48
C GLY A 13 -19.33 -30.94 -33.16
N LEU A 14 -18.94 -29.69 -32.88
CA LEU A 14 -19.63 -28.73 -32.00
C LEU A 14 -18.85 -27.40 -31.97
N PHE A 15 -18.74 -26.74 -33.12
CA PHE A 15 -18.39 -25.31 -33.21
C PHE A 15 -19.22 -24.64 -34.30
N LEU A 16 -20.52 -24.95 -34.32
CA LEU A 16 -21.50 -24.19 -35.09
C LEU A 16 -22.78 -24.21 -34.28
N LEU A 17 -22.97 -23.17 -33.47
CA LEU A 17 -24.25 -22.58 -33.04
C LEU A 17 -23.95 -21.67 -31.84
N GLY A 18 -24.20 -20.38 -32.00
CA GLY A 18 -23.99 -19.40 -30.93
C GLY A 18 -23.60 -17.99 -31.37
N CYS A 19 -23.84 -17.59 -32.62
CA CYS A 19 -23.98 -16.17 -32.93
C CYS A 19 -25.40 -15.77 -32.50
N GLU A 20 -25.60 -15.62 -31.19
CA GLU A 20 -26.89 -15.16 -30.65
C GLU A 20 -27.10 -13.70 -31.03
N LYS A 21 -27.89 -13.47 -32.08
CA LYS A 21 -28.40 -12.15 -32.47
C LYS A 21 -29.27 -11.48 -31.39
N ASN A 22 -29.68 -12.22 -30.36
CA ASN A 22 -30.67 -11.76 -29.38
C ASN A 22 -30.15 -10.68 -28.42
N PHE A 23 -28.86 -10.66 -28.07
CA PHE A 23 -28.35 -9.68 -27.11
C PHE A 23 -28.40 -8.24 -27.64
N SER A 24 -28.05 -8.06 -28.92
CA SER A 24 -28.11 -6.75 -29.57
C SER A 24 -29.54 -6.21 -29.60
N GLU A 25 -30.50 -7.03 -30.02
CA GLU A 25 -31.90 -6.60 -30.15
C GLU A 25 -32.55 -6.28 -28.80
N GLU A 26 -32.21 -7.01 -27.72
CA GLU A 26 -32.66 -6.69 -26.37
C GLU A 26 -32.00 -5.42 -25.80
N PHE A 27 -30.71 -5.20 -26.10
CA PHE A 27 -29.95 -4.06 -25.60
C PHE A 27 -30.47 -2.71 -26.12
N TYR A 28 -31.03 -2.66 -27.33
CA TYR A 28 -31.46 -1.42 -27.97
C TYR A 28 -32.97 -1.12 -27.85
N LYS A 29 -33.78 -2.04 -27.32
CA LYS A 29 -35.25 -1.97 -27.37
C LYS A 29 -35.88 -0.73 -26.70
N ASP A 30 -35.22 -0.15 -25.70
CA ASP A 30 -35.76 0.96 -24.89
C ASP A 30 -35.00 2.30 -25.00
N ARG A 31 -34.06 2.44 -25.94
CA ARG A 31 -33.27 3.68 -26.08
C ARG A 31 -33.87 4.64 -27.10
N ARG A 32 -34.11 5.89 -26.69
CA ARG A 32 -34.63 7.00 -27.52
C ARG A 32 -33.56 7.72 -28.37
N CYS A 33 -32.42 7.10 -28.63
CA CYS A 33 -31.35 7.73 -29.43
C CYS A 33 -31.20 7.01 -30.78
N ALA A 34 -30.98 7.80 -31.83
CA ALA A 34 -30.89 7.32 -33.21
C ALA A 34 -29.81 6.23 -33.36
N GLU A 35 -30.16 5.19 -34.09
CA GLU A 35 -29.33 4.03 -34.42
C GLU A 35 -28.04 4.50 -35.11
N ILE A 36 -26.88 4.38 -34.42
CA ILE A 36 -25.59 4.65 -35.05
C ILE A 36 -25.30 3.46 -35.95
N LYS A 37 -25.52 3.63 -37.26
CA LYS A 37 -25.08 2.66 -38.27
C LYS A 37 -23.56 2.74 -38.39
N TYR A 38 -22.89 1.70 -37.90
CA TYR A 38 -21.48 1.49 -38.21
C TYR A 38 -21.40 0.94 -39.63
N GLU A 39 -21.00 1.77 -40.59
CA GLU A 39 -20.46 1.26 -41.86
C GLU A 39 -19.06 0.74 -41.60
N CYS A 40 -18.84 -0.55 -41.84
CA CYS A 40 -17.48 -1.08 -41.90
C CYS A 40 -16.78 -0.43 -43.09
N LEU A 41 -15.74 0.38 -42.83
CA LEU A 41 -14.85 0.85 -43.88
C LEU A 41 -14.13 -0.35 -44.51
N ASN A 42 -13.95 -0.32 -45.84
CA ASN A 42 -13.24 -1.35 -46.60
C ASN A 42 -11.73 -1.28 -46.33
N GLU A 43 -11.29 -1.62 -45.12
CA GLU A 43 -9.86 -1.65 -44.75
C GLU A 43 -9.28 -3.07 -44.66
N SER A 44 -9.81 -4.04 -45.41
CA SER A 44 -9.28 -5.42 -45.40
C SER A 44 -8.32 -5.77 -46.53
N GLN A 45 -7.89 -4.82 -47.39
CA GLN A 45 -7.02 -5.14 -48.53
C GLN A 45 -5.74 -4.31 -48.67
N ALA A 46 -5.42 -3.42 -47.71
CA ALA A 46 -4.19 -2.61 -47.73
C ALA A 46 -3.16 -2.94 -46.63
N MET A 47 -3.47 -3.85 -45.69
CA MET A 47 -2.61 -4.12 -44.52
C MET A 47 -1.59 -5.26 -44.71
N ASN A 48 -0.90 -5.33 -45.86
CA ASN A 48 0.20 -6.28 -46.02
C ASN A 48 1.60 -5.66 -45.95
N ASN A 49 1.77 -4.36 -45.71
CA ASN A 49 3.10 -3.73 -45.63
C ASN A 49 3.19 -2.51 -44.68
N GLN A 50 2.36 -2.42 -43.64
CA GLN A 50 2.60 -1.45 -42.57
C GLN A 50 2.98 -2.21 -41.31
N GLU A 51 4.24 -2.10 -40.93
CA GLU A 51 4.70 -2.44 -39.59
C GLU A 51 3.70 -1.88 -38.58
N ASN A 52 3.31 -2.72 -37.62
CA ASN A 52 2.42 -2.41 -36.50
C ASN A 52 2.92 -1.16 -35.76
N THR A 53 2.55 0.02 -36.24
CA THR A 53 2.86 1.34 -35.64
C THR A 53 1.67 1.86 -34.85
N MET A 54 0.62 1.04 -34.67
CA MET A 54 -0.61 1.43 -33.98
C MET A 54 -0.41 1.71 -32.48
N PHE A 55 0.74 1.33 -31.92
CA PHE A 55 1.14 1.68 -30.56
C PHE A 55 2.66 1.88 -30.51
N ILE A 56 3.13 3.10 -30.78
CA ILE A 56 4.45 3.53 -30.30
C ILE A 56 4.20 4.00 -28.87
N PRO A 57 4.74 3.34 -27.83
CA PRO A 57 4.63 3.82 -26.46
C PRO A 57 5.16 5.26 -26.42
N MET A 58 4.38 6.17 -25.84
CA MET A 58 4.84 7.55 -25.66
C MET A 58 6.08 7.53 -24.76
N GLU A 59 7.24 7.81 -25.32
CA GLU A 59 8.47 7.97 -24.54
C GLU A 59 8.41 9.30 -23.80
N LEU A 60 8.22 9.22 -22.48
CA LEU A 60 8.24 10.39 -21.61
C LEU A 60 9.67 10.91 -21.47
N ASN A 61 9.82 12.22 -21.55
CA ASN A 61 11.09 12.88 -21.29
C ASN A 61 11.39 12.93 -19.77
N LYS A 62 12.61 13.33 -19.42
CA LYS A 62 13.05 13.40 -18.01
C LYS A 62 12.14 14.28 -17.15
N GLU A 63 11.72 15.44 -17.65
CA GLU A 63 10.88 16.39 -16.90
C GLU A 63 9.49 15.81 -16.60
N GLN A 64 8.91 15.08 -17.56
CA GLN A 64 7.64 14.39 -17.37
C GLN A 64 7.75 13.27 -16.34
N TRP A 65 8.84 12.49 -16.36
CA TRP A 65 9.11 11.49 -15.32
C TRP A 65 9.34 12.11 -13.94
N ASP A 66 10.05 13.24 -13.87
CA ASP A 66 10.28 13.98 -12.62
C ASP A 66 8.96 14.52 -12.04
N ASP A 67 8.07 15.05 -12.88
CA ASP A 67 6.74 15.50 -12.48
C ASP A 67 5.85 14.35 -11.99
N ILE A 68 5.84 13.21 -12.67
CA ILE A 68 5.11 12.01 -12.22
C ILE A 68 5.61 11.56 -10.85
N ARG A 69 6.92 11.38 -10.68
CA ARG A 69 7.52 10.98 -9.40
C ARG A 69 7.18 11.95 -8.28
N ARG A 70 7.21 13.26 -8.57
CA ARG A 70 6.84 14.30 -7.61
C ARG A 70 5.37 14.17 -7.18
N ARG A 71 4.46 13.94 -8.13
CA ARG A 71 3.03 13.78 -7.84
C ARG A 71 2.77 12.51 -7.02
N GLU A 72 3.41 11.40 -7.36
CA GLU A 72 3.33 10.14 -6.61
C GLU A 72 3.85 10.32 -5.17
N THR A 73 4.98 11.01 -5.01
CA THR A 73 5.55 11.33 -3.70
C THR A 73 4.59 12.16 -2.86
N LEU A 74 4.04 13.24 -3.43
CA LEU A 74 3.07 14.10 -2.74
C LEU A 74 1.77 13.35 -2.39
N GLN A 75 1.34 12.43 -3.25
CA GLN A 75 0.20 11.57 -2.97
C GLN A 75 0.48 10.70 -1.74
N VAL A 76 1.62 10.00 -1.70
CA VAL A 76 1.99 9.18 -0.54
C VAL A 76 2.11 10.05 0.71
N TYR A 77 2.69 11.24 0.64
CA TYR A 77 2.78 12.13 1.80
C TYR A 77 1.40 12.54 2.34
N SER A 78 0.44 12.85 1.46
CA SER A 78 -0.95 13.13 1.86
C SER A 78 -1.64 11.89 2.46
N GLU A 79 -1.36 10.70 1.94
CA GLU A 79 -1.87 9.44 2.48
C GLU A 79 -1.29 9.14 3.88
N VAL A 80 0.02 9.36 4.10
CA VAL A 80 0.64 9.22 5.42
C VAL A 80 0.12 10.30 6.39
N ALA A 81 -0.13 11.52 5.92
CA ALA A 81 -0.73 12.55 6.76
C ALA A 81 -2.12 12.14 7.28
N LYS A 82 -2.95 11.53 6.42
CA LYS A 82 -4.25 10.95 6.80
C LYS A 82 -4.11 9.72 7.70
N MET A 83 -3.08 8.89 7.50
CA MET A 83 -2.76 7.78 8.40
C MET A 83 -2.56 8.30 9.84
N LEU A 84 -1.82 9.39 10.02
CA LEU A 84 -1.59 9.98 11.34
C LEU A 84 -2.89 10.52 11.98
N ASP A 85 -3.83 11.06 11.19
CA ASP A 85 -5.16 11.44 11.71
C ASP A 85 -5.95 10.23 12.24
N ILE A 86 -5.81 9.06 11.60
CA ILE A 86 -6.47 7.82 12.01
C ILE A 86 -5.79 7.24 13.25
N TYR A 87 -4.46 7.21 13.26
CA TYR A 87 -3.68 6.54 14.29
C TYR A 87 -3.61 7.36 15.57
N TYR A 88 -3.56 8.69 15.44
CA TYR A 88 -3.39 9.66 16.52
C TYR A 88 -4.40 10.80 16.34
N PRO A 89 -5.69 10.59 16.63
CA PRO A 89 -6.73 11.61 16.40
C PRO A 89 -6.39 12.95 17.06
N GLY A 90 -6.40 14.02 16.25
CA GLY A 90 -6.06 15.37 16.68
C GLY A 90 -4.57 15.72 16.59
N PHE A 91 -3.72 14.83 16.08
CA PHE A 91 -2.27 15.06 15.92
C PHE A 91 -1.95 16.38 15.21
N TRP A 92 -2.64 16.67 14.10
CA TRP A 92 -2.40 17.88 13.33
C TRP A 92 -3.03 19.14 13.92
N GLY A 93 -4.02 19.03 14.80
CA GLY A 93 -4.80 20.18 15.27
C GLY A 93 -5.38 21.02 14.11
N ASP A 94 -4.98 22.29 14.03
CA ASP A 94 -5.43 23.28 13.03
C ASP A 94 -4.43 23.49 11.88
N ARG A 95 -3.39 22.66 11.76
CA ARG A 95 -2.35 22.82 10.75
C ARG A 95 -2.88 22.59 9.34
N ASP A 96 -2.42 23.42 8.41
CA ASP A 96 -2.79 23.35 7.00
C ASP A 96 -2.07 22.21 6.25
N GLU A 97 -2.53 21.93 5.03
CA GLU A 97 -1.98 20.84 4.21
C GLU A 97 -0.50 21.07 3.86
N ALA A 98 -0.09 22.32 3.64
CA ALA A 98 1.30 22.63 3.31
C ALA A 98 2.24 22.27 4.47
N PHE A 99 1.85 22.58 5.71
CA PHE A 99 2.58 22.18 6.90
C PHE A 99 2.65 20.66 7.05
N LYS A 100 1.53 19.96 6.84
CA LYS A 100 1.48 18.49 6.94
C LYS A 100 2.46 17.84 5.96
N LEU A 101 2.42 18.25 4.69
CA LEU A 101 3.28 17.69 3.65
C LEU A 101 4.76 17.98 3.94
N GLN A 102 5.10 19.20 4.37
CA GLN A 102 6.47 19.54 4.74
C GLN A 102 6.96 18.74 5.95
N TRP A 103 6.08 18.49 6.93
CA TRP A 103 6.42 17.66 8.08
C TRP A 103 6.72 16.22 7.66
N ILE A 104 5.89 15.64 6.78
CA ILE A 104 6.10 14.28 6.25
C ILE A 104 7.37 14.19 5.41
N GLU A 105 7.66 15.19 4.58
CA GLU A 105 8.92 15.29 3.82
C GLU A 105 10.15 15.30 4.75
N ASN A 106 10.10 16.05 5.86
CA ASN A 106 11.16 16.05 6.85
C ASN A 106 11.35 14.66 7.49
N VAL A 107 10.25 13.97 7.78
CA VAL A 107 10.28 12.60 8.32
C VAL A 107 10.83 11.60 7.29
N ASP A 108 10.46 11.75 6.02
CA ASP A 108 10.99 10.91 4.95
C ASP A 108 12.51 11.08 4.83
N ASN A 109 13.01 12.30 4.88
CA ASN A 109 14.45 12.57 4.92
C ASN A 109 15.15 11.89 6.12
N ILE A 110 14.48 11.82 7.29
CA ILE A 110 14.99 11.05 8.44
C ILE A 110 15.01 9.55 8.12
N ALA A 111 13.93 9.00 7.55
CA ALA A 111 13.88 7.60 7.16
C ALA A 111 14.99 7.26 6.15
N THR A 112 15.14 8.06 5.09
CA THR A 112 16.19 7.90 4.08
C THR A 112 17.60 7.99 4.66
N LYS A 113 17.83 8.85 5.66
CA LYS A 113 19.13 8.93 6.35
C LYS A 113 19.53 7.62 7.02
N TYR A 114 18.57 6.86 7.55
CA TYR A 114 18.82 5.59 8.24
C TYR A 114 18.78 4.37 7.32
N TYR A 115 17.93 4.39 6.29
CA TYR A 115 17.63 3.20 5.48
C TYR A 115 18.07 3.32 4.01
N GLY A 116 18.48 4.52 3.56
CA GLY A 116 19.01 4.77 2.22
C GLY A 116 17.99 4.67 1.08
N LYS A 117 16.70 4.51 1.39
CA LYS A 117 15.61 4.30 0.42
C LYS A 117 14.35 5.05 0.83
N HIS A 118 13.52 5.38 -0.15
CA HIS A 118 12.18 5.95 0.03
C HIS A 118 11.15 4.82 -0.07
N GLU A 119 11.06 3.99 0.96
CA GLU A 119 10.06 2.92 1.01
C GLU A 119 8.86 3.39 1.82
N ARG A 120 7.66 3.23 1.25
CA ARG A 120 6.40 3.64 1.87
C ARG A 120 6.21 3.06 3.28
N GLY A 121 6.46 1.77 3.47
CA GLY A 121 6.31 1.12 4.79
C GLY A 121 7.27 1.69 5.85
N THR A 122 8.50 2.01 5.43
CA THR A 122 9.49 2.66 6.28
C THR A 122 9.04 4.07 6.66
N LEU A 123 8.55 4.85 5.69
CA LEU A 123 8.02 6.20 5.92
C LEU A 123 6.82 6.17 6.87
N GLU A 124 5.84 5.30 6.63
CA GLU A 124 4.67 5.14 7.51
C GLU A 124 5.09 4.85 8.95
N THR A 125 6.02 3.91 9.15
CA THR A 125 6.50 3.55 10.48
C THR A 125 7.31 4.68 11.12
N MET A 126 8.18 5.35 10.36
CA MET A 126 8.97 6.48 10.85
C MET A 126 8.09 7.67 11.22
N ALA A 127 7.05 7.94 10.44
CA ALA A 127 6.05 8.96 10.72
C ALA A 127 5.30 8.66 12.03
N SER A 128 4.87 7.42 12.23
CA SER A 128 4.25 7.00 13.50
C SER A 128 5.19 7.15 14.69
N VAL A 129 6.49 6.82 14.53
CA VAL A 129 7.49 7.05 15.58
C VAL A 129 7.63 8.54 15.88
N CYS A 130 7.87 9.37 14.85
CA CYS A 130 8.04 10.82 14.99
C CYS A 130 6.78 11.51 15.55
N ALA A 131 5.59 10.98 15.31
CA ALA A 131 4.36 11.49 15.92
C ALA A 131 4.32 11.33 17.45
N ILE A 132 5.01 10.31 17.99
CA ILE A 132 5.06 10.05 19.44
C ILE A 132 6.18 10.86 20.12
N ILE A 133 7.35 10.96 19.49
CA ILE A 133 8.57 11.49 20.13
C ILE A 133 9.06 12.83 19.56
N GLY A 134 8.42 13.34 18.51
CA GLY A 134 8.89 14.50 17.75
C GLY A 134 9.86 14.12 16.63
N SER A 135 9.83 14.88 15.53
CA SER A 135 10.77 14.73 14.41
C SER A 135 12.18 15.25 14.72
N ASP A 136 12.36 15.92 15.86
CA ASP A 136 13.63 16.47 16.36
C ASP A 136 14.33 15.53 17.37
N PHE A 137 13.85 14.29 17.52
CA PHE A 137 14.32 13.33 18.52
C PHE A 137 15.83 13.08 18.51
N GLU A 138 16.49 13.21 17.36
CA GLU A 138 17.94 13.02 17.21
C GLU A 138 18.76 14.03 18.03
N THR A 139 18.17 15.17 18.38
CA THR A 139 18.82 16.21 19.19
C THR A 139 18.57 16.04 20.70
N ASN A 140 17.65 15.15 21.06
CA ASN A 140 17.24 14.94 22.44
C ASN A 140 18.05 13.80 23.08
N SER A 141 19.02 14.15 23.92
CA SER A 141 19.87 13.18 24.64
C SER A 141 19.10 12.11 25.44
N LYS A 142 17.86 12.38 25.86
CA LYS A 142 17.02 11.39 26.56
C LYS A 142 16.56 10.27 25.63
N LEU A 143 16.58 10.49 24.32
CA LEU A 143 16.14 9.56 23.28
C LEU A 143 17.32 8.94 22.51
N ASP A 144 18.56 9.09 22.99
CA ASP A 144 19.77 8.52 22.37
C ASP A 144 19.67 7.00 22.13
N PHE A 145 18.93 6.29 22.98
CA PHE A 145 18.70 4.86 22.82
C PHE A 145 17.95 4.53 21.51
N ILE A 146 17.06 5.42 21.05
CA ILE A 146 16.33 5.29 19.78
C ILE A 146 17.31 5.42 18.61
N VAL A 147 18.14 6.47 18.63
CA VAL A 147 19.17 6.70 17.59
C VAL A 147 20.14 5.52 17.54
N LYS A 148 20.59 5.00 18.69
CA LYS A 148 21.46 3.83 18.76
C LYS A 148 20.78 2.60 18.15
N LYS A 149 19.50 2.38 18.43
CA LYS A 149 18.74 1.24 17.91
C LYS A 149 18.48 1.34 16.41
N LEU A 150 18.16 2.53 15.87
CA LEU A 150 18.03 2.72 14.43
C LEU A 150 19.32 2.35 13.67
N LYS A 151 20.50 2.58 14.27
CA LYS A 151 21.80 2.26 13.68
C LYS A 151 22.22 0.78 13.75
N THR A 152 21.43 -0.09 14.38
CA THR A 152 21.84 -1.51 14.52
C THR A 152 21.62 -2.33 13.25
N SER A 153 20.78 -1.86 12.33
CA SER A 153 20.48 -2.57 11.09
C SER A 153 19.86 -1.64 10.06
N ASP A 154 20.17 -1.90 8.79
CA ASP A 154 19.65 -1.17 7.63
C ASP A 154 18.28 -1.72 7.14
N VAL A 155 17.68 -2.67 7.87
CA VAL A 155 16.30 -3.12 7.64
C VAL A 155 15.37 -2.57 8.71
N ASP A 156 14.07 -2.49 8.42
CA ASP A 156 13.05 -1.83 9.28
C ASP A 156 12.76 -2.53 10.62
N THR A 157 13.42 -3.65 10.92
CA THR A 157 13.17 -4.40 12.16
C THR A 157 13.40 -3.56 13.42
N PRO A 158 14.51 -2.81 13.58
CA PRO A 158 14.70 -1.95 14.74
C PRO A 158 13.67 -0.81 14.81
N LEU A 159 13.26 -0.24 13.66
CA LEU A 159 12.22 0.78 13.59
C LEU A 159 10.87 0.26 14.10
N ASN A 160 10.46 -0.93 13.64
CA ASN A 160 9.26 -1.61 14.12
C ASN A 160 9.31 -1.89 15.63
N GLN A 161 10.48 -2.28 16.15
CA GLN A 161 10.66 -2.50 17.58
C GLN A 161 10.57 -1.19 18.38
N ILE A 162 11.18 -0.10 17.91
CA ILE A 162 11.05 1.24 18.50
C ILE A 162 9.59 1.65 18.54
N HIS A 163 8.89 1.48 17.44
CA HIS A 163 7.48 1.82 17.34
C HIS A 163 6.63 1.05 18.36
N ASN A 164 6.80 -0.27 18.45
CA ASN A 164 6.11 -1.09 19.45
C ASN A 164 6.46 -0.69 20.89
N TYR A 165 7.73 -0.36 21.16
CA TYR A 165 8.15 0.16 22.47
C TYR A 165 7.38 1.43 22.83
N LEU A 166 7.34 2.40 21.91
CA LEU A 166 6.71 3.70 22.15
C LEU A 166 5.20 3.57 22.34
N ARG A 167 4.52 2.77 21.52
CA ARG A 167 3.08 2.53 21.69
C ARG A 167 2.76 1.86 23.02
N PHE A 168 3.50 0.82 23.39
CA PHE A 168 3.27 0.09 24.63
C PHE A 168 3.65 0.89 25.89
N GLU A 169 4.86 1.44 25.92
CA GLU A 169 5.44 2.07 27.11
C GLU A 169 5.11 3.55 27.23
N ILE A 170 5.01 4.32 26.14
CA ILE A 170 4.75 5.77 26.20
C ILE A 170 3.27 6.07 26.06
N LEU A 171 2.63 5.57 24.99
CA LEU A 171 1.20 5.79 24.75
C LEU A 171 0.29 4.88 25.59
N LYS A 172 0.89 3.97 26.33
CA LYS A 172 0.20 3.05 27.22
C LYS A 172 -0.83 2.14 26.51
N LYS A 173 -0.64 1.86 25.22
CA LYS A 173 -1.51 0.98 24.43
C LYS A 173 -1.25 -0.50 24.74
N ASP A 174 -2.33 -1.28 24.76
CA ASP A 174 -2.27 -2.73 24.96
C ASP A 174 -2.27 -3.52 23.64
N PHE A 175 -2.51 -2.84 22.51
CA PHE A 175 -2.61 -3.43 21.18
C PHE A 175 -1.74 -2.66 20.16
N ASP A 176 -1.20 -3.39 19.19
CA ASP A 176 -0.55 -2.82 18.01
C ASP A 176 -1.57 -2.20 17.03
N GLU A 177 -1.08 -1.64 15.92
CA GLU A 177 -1.94 -0.96 14.93
C GLU A 177 -2.86 -1.90 14.16
N ALA A 178 -2.52 -3.19 14.13
CA ALA A 178 -3.36 -4.25 13.56
C ALA A 178 -4.38 -4.79 14.57
N GLY A 179 -4.43 -4.23 15.79
CA GLY A 179 -5.31 -4.66 16.86
C GLY A 179 -4.86 -5.94 17.56
N ARG A 180 -3.59 -6.34 17.44
CA ARG A 180 -3.05 -7.53 18.11
C ARG A 180 -2.51 -7.14 19.47
N GLN A 181 -2.79 -7.95 20.49
CA GLN A 181 -2.36 -7.64 21.85
C GLN A 181 -0.82 -7.68 21.99
N TYR A 182 -0.26 -6.67 22.65
CA TYR A 182 1.12 -6.72 23.13
C TYR A 182 1.27 -7.74 24.26
N ASN A 183 2.28 -8.60 24.16
CA ASN A 183 2.55 -9.69 25.08
C ASN A 183 4.03 -10.10 25.04
N THR A 184 4.42 -11.07 25.86
CA THR A 184 5.80 -11.55 25.96
C THR A 184 6.38 -12.02 24.63
N TRP A 185 5.56 -12.53 23.70
CA TRP A 185 6.01 -12.96 22.38
C TRP A 185 6.22 -11.79 21.40
N SER A 186 5.23 -10.91 21.26
CA SER A 186 5.31 -9.74 20.35
C SER A 186 6.34 -8.71 20.80
N LEU A 187 6.60 -8.60 22.10
CA LEU A 187 7.59 -7.66 22.66
C LEU A 187 8.96 -8.28 22.95
N ARG A 188 9.18 -9.56 22.63
CA ARG A 188 10.40 -10.32 23.04
C ARG A 188 11.73 -9.63 22.70
N TRP A 189 11.83 -9.02 21.51
CA TRP A 189 13.04 -8.37 21.01
C TRP A 189 12.99 -6.84 21.13
N VAL A 190 11.87 -6.30 21.59
CA VAL A 190 11.66 -4.85 21.66
C VAL A 190 12.63 -4.22 22.66
N GLN A 191 12.91 -4.91 23.77
CA GLN A 191 13.75 -4.38 24.85
C GLN A 191 15.26 -4.39 24.56
N GLU A 192 15.73 -5.08 23.52
CA GLU A 192 17.17 -5.11 23.20
C GLU A 192 17.66 -3.71 22.83
N GLY A 193 18.60 -3.16 23.62
CA GLY A 193 19.09 -1.79 23.44
C GLY A 193 18.11 -0.69 23.83
N MET A 194 16.97 -1.03 24.45
CA MET A 194 15.95 -0.08 24.91
C MET A 194 15.84 -0.08 26.44
N PRO A 195 15.26 0.97 27.05
CA PRO A 195 14.96 0.94 28.48
C PRO A 195 13.97 -0.18 28.84
N LYS A 196 13.96 -0.58 30.12
CA LYS A 196 13.02 -1.59 30.61
C LYS A 196 11.59 -1.04 30.60
N PHE A 197 10.63 -1.92 30.32
CA PHE A 197 9.22 -1.61 30.49
C PHE A 197 8.93 -1.35 31.97
N THR A 198 8.14 -0.32 32.24
CA THR A 198 7.73 0.03 33.61
C THR A 198 6.43 -0.67 34.03
N ARG A 199 5.70 -1.20 33.04
CA ARG A 199 4.43 -1.91 33.20
C ARG A 199 4.59 -3.40 32.94
N LYS A 200 3.67 -4.18 33.51
CA LYS A 200 3.56 -5.61 33.27
C LYS A 200 3.28 -5.86 31.78
N VAL A 201 4.10 -6.71 31.16
CA VAL A 201 3.82 -7.28 29.85
C VAL A 201 2.93 -8.51 30.04
N PRO A 202 1.75 -8.61 29.41
CA PRO A 202 0.91 -9.80 29.47
C PRO A 202 1.66 -11.03 28.97
N ASP A 203 1.55 -12.15 29.68
CA ASP A 203 2.13 -13.41 29.23
C ASP A 203 1.37 -13.98 28.02
N PHE A 204 2.10 -14.37 26.98
CA PHE A 204 1.53 -14.90 25.74
C PHE A 204 0.76 -16.21 25.95
N TYR A 205 1.14 -17.06 26.90
CA TYR A 205 0.51 -18.37 27.08
C TYR A 205 -0.70 -18.31 28.03
N THR A 206 -0.73 -17.36 28.96
CA THR A 206 -1.71 -17.32 30.05
C THR A 206 -2.63 -16.09 30.05
N GLU A 207 -2.23 -14.98 29.42
CA GLU A 207 -2.95 -13.71 29.43
C GLU A 207 -3.25 -13.17 28.02
N TRP A 208 -3.18 -14.05 27.02
CA TRP A 208 -3.51 -13.72 25.64
C TRP A 208 -4.97 -13.35 25.47
N LYS A 209 -5.22 -12.36 24.62
CA LYS A 209 -6.53 -11.89 24.19
C LYS A 209 -6.63 -11.95 22.67
N GLU A 210 -7.85 -12.17 22.19
CA GLU A 210 -8.17 -12.08 20.77
C GLU A 210 -7.87 -10.69 20.21
N ASP A 211 -7.59 -10.65 18.90
CA ASP A 211 -7.39 -9.42 18.16
C ASP A 211 -8.62 -8.51 18.27
N SER A 212 -8.39 -7.21 18.47
CA SER A 212 -9.42 -6.20 18.66
C SER A 212 -9.66 -5.44 17.35
N PRO A 213 -10.82 -5.63 16.67
CA PRO A 213 -11.16 -4.85 15.48
C PRO A 213 -11.28 -3.34 15.77
N LYS A 214 -11.59 -2.96 17.01
CA LYS A 214 -11.70 -1.57 17.43
C LYS A 214 -10.35 -0.86 17.51
N GLU A 215 -9.28 -1.60 17.81
CA GLU A 215 -7.91 -1.05 17.87
C GLU A 215 -7.17 -1.19 16.52
N ASN A 216 -7.77 -1.88 15.54
CA ASN A 216 -7.17 -2.13 14.22
C ASN A 216 -7.28 -0.89 13.31
N VAL A 217 -6.52 0.14 13.66
CA VAL A 217 -6.41 1.39 12.90
C VAL A 217 -5.74 1.17 11.54
N TRP A 218 -4.85 0.17 11.43
CA TRP A 218 -4.22 -0.23 10.17
C TRP A 218 -5.25 -0.62 9.12
N LEU A 219 -6.26 -1.43 9.49
CA LEU A 219 -7.31 -1.84 8.56
C LEU A 219 -8.15 -0.66 8.09
N ILE A 220 -8.42 0.31 8.97
CA ILE A 220 -9.13 1.56 8.61
C ILE A 220 -8.30 2.32 7.58
N TYR A 221 -7.02 2.57 7.86
CA TYR A 221 -6.10 3.25 6.95
C TYR A 221 -6.02 2.53 5.59
N LYS A 222 -5.79 1.22 5.61
CA LYS A 222 -5.67 0.39 4.41
C LYS A 222 -6.91 0.49 3.51
N ASN A 223 -8.11 0.49 4.11
CA ASN A 223 -9.36 0.44 3.34
C ASN A 223 -9.86 1.82 2.90
N THR A 224 -9.41 2.91 3.54
CA THR A 224 -9.98 4.26 3.32
C THR A 224 -9.03 5.24 2.68
N VAL A 225 -7.72 5.00 2.76
CA VAL A 225 -6.69 5.96 2.34
C VAL A 225 -5.65 5.33 1.42
N ARG A 226 -5.12 4.15 1.78
CA ARG A 226 -3.94 3.58 1.11
C ARG A 226 -4.29 3.13 -0.31
N THR A 227 -3.63 3.72 -1.30
CA THR A 227 -3.62 3.23 -2.68
C THR A 227 -2.47 2.23 -2.87
N GLU A 228 -2.58 1.29 -3.83
CA GLU A 228 -1.55 0.26 -4.11
C GLU A 228 -0.28 0.82 -4.80
N ASN A 229 0.00 2.11 -4.63
CA ASN A 229 1.19 2.74 -5.17
C ASN A 229 2.36 2.51 -4.21
N ASP A 230 3.30 1.66 -4.63
CA ASP A 230 4.60 1.48 -4.00
C ASP A 230 5.59 2.46 -4.66
N LEU A 231 6.15 3.38 -3.86
CA LEU A 231 7.28 4.25 -4.24
C LEU A 231 8.59 3.48 -4.18
#